data_AF-A0A9Q4BXU5-F1
#
_entry.id   AF-A0A9Q4BXU5-F1
#
_cell.length_a   1.000
_cell.length_b   1.000
_cell.length_c   1.000
_cell.angle_alpha   90.00
_cell.angle_beta   90.00
_cell.angle_gamma   90.00
#
_symmetry.space_group_name_H-M   'P 1'
#
loop_
_entity.id
_entity.type
_entity.pdbx_description
1 polymer ?
#
loop_
_entity_poly.entity_id
_entity_poly.type
_entity_poly.pdbx_seq_one_letter_code
_entity_poly.pdbx_strand_id
1 'polypeptide(L)'
;MKRFFLTALLSLAFAFSGLNAQNASTRLQKQHDVTKFMKAHLSSSIEMIARALEDRQFNMRLSALQTTRQLEQLFPEESFNRLVQPLIKIINDNNIETETRVLAAITLDQLHSDTGDEAIFQAAKNCENPTMKNFCRAITRVPEESFANVSQVK
;
A
#
# COMPACT_ATOMS: atom_id res chain seq x y z
N MET A 1 -46.41 -41.68 -39.05
CA MET A 1 -45.04 -41.65 -38.46
C MET A 1 -44.17 -40.44 -38.87
N LYS A 2 -44.66 -39.44 -39.61
CA LYS A 2 -43.85 -38.26 -40.00
C LYS A 2 -43.93 -37.05 -39.03
N ARG A 3 -44.87 -37.04 -38.08
CA ARG A 3 -45.09 -35.91 -37.15
C ARG A 3 -44.24 -35.97 -35.87
N PHE A 4 -43.77 -37.16 -35.46
CA PHE A 4 -42.90 -37.32 -34.29
C PHE A 4 -41.43 -37.00 -34.58
N PHE A 5 -41.01 -37.05 -35.85
CA PHE A 5 -39.64 -36.69 -36.24
C PHE A 5 -39.39 -35.18 -36.26
N LEU A 6 -40.43 -34.36 -36.48
CA LEU A 6 -40.28 -32.90 -36.51
C LEU A 6 -40.15 -32.28 -35.10
N THR A 7 -40.76 -32.88 -34.09
CA THR A 7 -40.73 -32.35 -32.72
C THR A 7 -39.42 -32.67 -31.99
N ALA A 8 -38.78 -33.80 -32.30
CA ALA A 8 -37.47 -34.16 -31.74
C ALA A 8 -36.32 -33.30 -32.30
N LEU A 9 -36.45 -32.78 -33.53
CA LEU A 9 -35.44 -31.91 -34.14
C LEU A 9 -35.54 -30.46 -33.64
N LEU A 10 -36.74 -30.01 -33.25
CA LEU A 10 -36.97 -28.67 -32.73
C LEU A 10 -36.48 -28.51 -31.28
N SER A 11 -36.55 -29.57 -30.46
CA SER A 11 -36.02 -29.56 -29.09
C SER A 11 -34.49 -29.70 -29.01
N LEU A 12 -33.85 -30.30 -30.02
CA LEU A 12 -32.39 -30.40 -30.07
C LEU A 12 -31.72 -29.07 -30.46
N ALA A 13 -32.42 -28.17 -31.16
CA ALA A 13 -31.91 -26.86 -31.55
C ALA A 13 -31.87 -25.84 -30.39
N PHE A 14 -32.64 -26.05 -29.31
CA PHE A 14 -32.62 -25.17 -28.13
C PHE A 14 -31.60 -25.59 -27.06
N ALA A 15 -31.03 -26.79 -27.14
CA ALA A 15 -30.05 -27.26 -26.16
C ALA A 15 -28.62 -26.73 -26.40
N PHE A 16 -28.31 -26.26 -27.62
CA PHE A 16 -26.95 -25.79 -27.95
C PHE A 16 -26.69 -24.30 -27.70
N SER A 17 -27.73 -23.51 -27.42
CA SER A 17 -27.59 -22.06 -27.21
C SER A 17 -27.20 -21.69 -25.76
N GLY A 18 -27.15 -22.66 -24.85
CA GLY A 18 -27.04 -22.40 -23.40
C GLY A 18 -25.63 -22.44 -22.80
N LEU A 19 -24.59 -22.85 -23.52
CA LEU A 19 -23.32 -23.28 -22.89
C LEU A 19 -22.16 -22.28 -22.94
N ASN A 20 -22.27 -21.12 -23.60
CA ASN A 20 -21.10 -20.23 -23.79
C ASN A 20 -21.28 -18.77 -23.33
N ALA A 21 -22.38 -18.40 -22.67
CA ALA A 21 -22.61 -17.00 -22.28
C ALA A 21 -22.16 -16.63 -20.85
N GLN A 22 -21.71 -17.58 -20.02
CA GLN A 22 -21.47 -17.31 -18.59
C GLN A 22 -20.09 -16.74 -18.22
N ASN A 23 -19.11 -16.67 -19.14
CA ASN A 23 -17.72 -16.30 -18.78
C ASN A 23 -17.08 -15.16 -19.61
N ALA A 24 -17.87 -14.44 -20.39
CA ALA A 24 -17.37 -13.39 -21.29
C ALA A 24 -17.30 -11.99 -20.63
N SER A 25 -17.05 -11.88 -19.32
CA SER A 25 -16.65 -10.58 -18.78
C SER A 25 -15.28 -10.23 -19.36
N THR A 26 -15.19 -9.07 -20.01
CA THR A 26 -13.95 -8.58 -20.60
C THR A 26 -12.89 -8.44 -19.50
N ARG A 27 -11.60 -8.55 -19.86
CA ARG A 27 -10.49 -8.38 -18.90
C ARG A 27 -10.64 -7.08 -18.09
N LEU A 28 -11.07 -6.01 -18.75
CA LEU A 28 -11.32 -4.71 -18.15
C LEU A 28 -12.44 -4.75 -17.10
N GLN A 29 -13.53 -5.46 -17.37
CA GLN A 29 -14.63 -5.60 -16.43
C GLN A 29 -14.22 -6.42 -15.20
N LYS A 30 -13.46 -7.51 -15.39
CA LYS A 30 -12.88 -8.26 -14.27
C LYS A 30 -11.94 -7.40 -13.42
N GLN A 31 -11.10 -6.58 -14.05
CA GLN A 31 -10.22 -5.65 -13.34
C GLN A 31 -11.01 -4.61 -12.55
N HIS A 32 -12.05 -4.02 -13.15
CA HIS A 32 -12.91 -3.05 -12.50
C HIS A 32 -13.63 -3.64 -11.28
N ASP A 33 -14.15 -4.87 -11.39
CA ASP A 33 -14.81 -5.56 -10.29
C ASP A 33 -13.84 -5.89 -9.14
N VAL A 34 -12.61 -6.30 -9.47
CA VAL A 34 -11.54 -6.53 -8.47
C VAL A 34 -11.18 -5.23 -7.75
N THR A 35 -10.98 -4.11 -8.47
CA THR A 35 -10.67 -2.81 -7.85
C THR A 35 -11.81 -2.34 -6.95
N LYS A 36 -13.07 -2.52 -7.36
CA LYS A 36 -14.25 -2.17 -6.55
C LYS A 36 -14.32 -3.01 -5.28
N PHE A 37 -14.07 -4.31 -5.38
CA PHE A 37 -13.99 -5.20 -4.21
C PHE A 37 -12.86 -4.79 -3.27
N MET A 38 -11.65 -4.56 -3.79
CA MET A 38 -10.51 -4.10 -2.99
C MET A 38 -10.81 -2.77 -2.29
N LYS A 39 -11.43 -1.82 -2.98
CA LYS A 39 -11.84 -0.53 -2.40
C LYS A 39 -12.84 -0.73 -1.26
N ALA A 40 -13.81 -1.62 -1.40
CA ALA A 40 -14.78 -1.93 -0.34
C ALA A 40 -14.12 -2.51 0.93
N HIS A 41 -12.98 -3.19 0.79
CA HIS A 41 -12.22 -3.78 1.89
C HIS A 41 -10.98 -2.98 2.31
N LEU A 42 -10.74 -1.82 1.70
CA LEU A 42 -9.51 -1.04 1.90
C LEU A 42 -9.34 -0.62 3.36
N SER A 43 -10.38 -0.10 3.99
CA SER A 43 -10.34 0.32 5.40
C SER A 43 -9.93 -0.82 6.34
N SER A 44 -10.49 -2.02 6.16
CA SER A 44 -10.08 -3.21 6.93
C SER A 44 -8.65 -3.62 6.62
N SER A 45 -8.21 -3.46 5.38
CA SER A 45 -6.84 -3.78 4.98
C SER A 45 -5.84 -2.82 5.64
N ILE A 46 -6.16 -1.52 5.71
CA ILE A 46 -5.37 -0.50 6.41
C ILE A 46 -5.23 -0.86 7.89
N GLU A 47 -6.29 -1.32 8.56
CA GLU A 47 -6.22 -1.77 9.95
C GLU A 47 -5.29 -2.98 10.16
N MET A 48 -5.36 -3.96 9.25
CA MET A 48 -4.48 -5.12 9.31
C MET A 48 -3.02 -4.74 9.07
N ILE A 49 -2.77 -3.82 8.13
CA ILE A 49 -1.44 -3.29 7.83
C ILE A 49 -0.89 -2.53 9.03
N ALA A 50 -1.70 -1.69 9.69
CA ALA A 50 -1.29 -0.96 10.89
C ALA A 50 -0.78 -1.92 11.99
N ARG A 51 -1.49 -3.02 12.22
CA ARG A 51 -1.06 -4.06 13.18
C ARG A 51 0.22 -4.77 12.74
N ALA A 52 0.33 -5.08 11.45
CA ALA A 52 1.52 -5.76 10.91
C ALA A 52 2.77 -4.87 10.94
N LEU A 53 2.63 -3.54 10.83
CA LEU A 53 3.73 -2.58 11.02
C LEU A 53 4.27 -2.58 12.47
N GLU A 54 3.43 -2.91 13.44
CA GLU A 54 3.80 -3.01 14.86
C GLU A 54 4.19 -4.44 15.28
N ASP A 55 4.21 -5.40 14.35
CA ASP A 55 4.57 -6.78 14.64
C ASP A 55 6.07 -6.88 15.01
N ARG A 56 6.39 -7.86 15.87
CA ARG A 56 7.78 -8.14 16.29
C ARG A 56 8.60 -8.77 15.17
N GLN A 57 7.96 -9.50 14.26
CA GLN A 57 8.61 -10.16 13.15
C GLN A 57 8.97 -9.15 12.05
N PHE A 58 10.26 -9.06 11.72
CA PHE A 58 10.78 -8.21 10.66
C PHE A 58 10.03 -8.42 9.32
N ASN A 59 9.78 -9.67 8.92
CA ASN A 59 9.12 -9.99 7.66
C ASN A 59 7.67 -9.46 7.59
N MET A 60 6.97 -9.43 8.72
CA MET A 60 5.61 -8.90 8.79
C MET A 60 5.62 -7.39 8.58
N ARG A 61 6.53 -6.66 9.25
CA ARG A 61 6.73 -5.23 9.04
C ARG A 61 7.10 -4.91 7.60
N LEU A 62 8.06 -5.64 7.03
CA LEU A 62 8.52 -5.42 5.66
C LEU A 62 7.39 -5.62 4.63
N SER A 63 6.60 -6.68 4.81
CA SER A 63 5.44 -6.95 3.95
C SER A 63 4.38 -5.85 4.07
N ALA A 64 4.13 -5.37 5.29
CA ALA A 64 3.20 -4.28 5.55
C ALA A 64 3.65 -2.96 4.92
N LEU A 65 4.95 -2.63 5.00
CA LEU A 65 5.55 -1.48 4.33
C LEU A 65 5.34 -1.54 2.81
N GLN A 66 5.71 -2.66 2.19
CA GLN A 66 5.54 -2.84 0.73
C GLN A 66 4.08 -2.77 0.31
N THR A 67 3.19 -3.41 1.07
CA THR A 67 1.74 -3.41 0.79
C THR A 67 1.17 -2.00 0.91
N THR A 68 1.60 -1.21 1.91
CA THR A 68 1.17 0.19 2.07
C THR A 68 1.46 0.99 0.81
N ARG A 69 2.70 0.92 0.30
CA ARG A 69 3.12 1.66 -0.90
C ARG A 69 2.35 1.23 -2.15
N GLN A 70 2.06 -0.06 -2.28
CA GLN A 70 1.25 -0.57 -3.39
C GLN A 70 -0.20 -0.09 -3.32
N LEU A 71 -0.79 -0.06 -2.11
CA LEU A 71 -2.15 0.42 -1.93
C LEU A 71 -2.28 1.92 -2.17
N GLU A 72 -1.30 2.73 -1.75
CA GLU A 72 -1.27 4.16 -2.04
C GLU A 72 -1.23 4.40 -3.56
N GLN A 73 -0.38 3.69 -4.29
CA GLN A 73 -0.33 3.77 -5.77
C GLN A 73 -1.64 3.35 -6.46
N LEU A 74 -2.35 2.37 -5.91
CA LEU A 74 -3.63 1.90 -6.46
C LEU A 74 -4.80 2.80 -6.08
N PHE A 75 -4.71 3.50 -4.96
CA PHE A 75 -5.77 4.32 -4.37
C PHE A 75 -5.22 5.66 -3.85
N PRO A 76 -4.67 6.53 -4.73
CA PRO A 76 -3.98 7.76 -4.32
C PRO A 76 -4.89 8.80 -3.64
N GLU A 77 -6.20 8.71 -3.88
CA GLU A 77 -7.22 9.59 -3.28
C GLU A 77 -7.67 9.14 -1.89
N GLU A 78 -7.22 7.96 -1.43
CA GLU A 78 -7.63 7.40 -0.14
C GLU A 78 -6.67 7.81 0.98
N SER A 79 -7.22 8.04 2.18
CA SER A 79 -6.41 8.45 3.32
C SER A 79 -5.77 7.25 4.02
N PHE A 80 -4.44 7.27 4.12
CA PHE A 80 -3.63 6.29 4.87
C PHE A 80 -3.17 6.82 6.23
N ASN A 81 -3.83 7.85 6.78
CA ASN A 81 -3.42 8.53 8.02
C ASN A 81 -3.23 7.59 9.22
N ARG A 82 -3.95 6.47 9.27
CA ARG A 82 -3.79 5.46 10.34
C ARG A 82 -2.44 4.78 10.35
N LEU A 83 -1.72 4.79 9.23
CA LEU A 83 -0.40 4.17 9.07
C LEU A 83 0.74 5.12 9.46
N VAL A 84 0.50 6.43 9.50
CA VAL A 84 1.52 7.46 9.78
C VAL A 84 2.20 7.21 11.13
N GLN A 85 1.43 7.03 12.22
CA GLN A 85 2.01 6.83 13.55
C GLN A 85 2.82 5.54 13.68
N PRO A 86 2.34 4.36 13.23
CA PRO A 86 3.17 3.15 13.16
C PRO A 86 4.47 3.35 12.38
N LEU A 87 4.44 4.03 11.23
CA LEU A 87 5.63 4.33 10.43
C LEU A 87 6.62 5.21 11.20
N ILE A 88 6.14 6.25 11.89
CA ILE A 88 6.96 7.13 12.73
C ILE A 88 7.64 6.36 13.87
N LYS A 89 6.95 5.38 14.47
CA LYS A 89 7.60 4.50 15.47
C LYS A 89 8.74 3.72 14.85
N ILE A 90 8.56 3.17 13.65
CA ILE A 90 9.60 2.42 12.95
C ILE A 90 10.82 3.31 12.66
N ILE A 91 10.65 4.52 12.11
CA ILE A 91 11.81 5.37 11.78
C ILE A 91 12.66 5.74 13.01
N ASN A 92 12.02 5.84 14.18
CA ASN A 92 12.64 6.29 15.43
C ASN A 92 13.16 5.15 16.31
N ASP A 93 12.85 3.88 16.00
CA ASP A 93 13.33 2.74 16.79
C ASP A 93 14.72 2.29 16.33
N ASN A 94 15.73 2.59 17.14
CA ASN A 94 17.12 2.20 16.86
C ASN A 94 17.37 0.69 16.94
N ASN A 95 16.43 -0.10 17.48
CA ASN A 95 16.53 -1.56 17.52
C ASN A 95 16.05 -2.23 16.22
N ILE A 96 15.37 -1.47 15.36
CA ILE A 96 14.96 -1.95 14.04
C ILE A 96 16.10 -1.79 13.04
N GLU A 97 16.23 -2.75 12.14
CA GLU A 97 17.22 -2.76 11.07
C GLU A 97 17.14 -1.48 10.23
N THR A 98 18.30 -0.92 9.88
CA THR A 98 18.38 0.40 9.23
C THR A 98 17.61 0.42 7.90
N GLU A 99 17.63 -0.68 7.16
CA GLU A 99 16.92 -0.87 5.90
C GLU A 99 15.40 -0.77 6.07
N THR A 100 14.86 -1.37 7.14
CA THR A 100 13.43 -1.27 7.47
C THR A 100 13.05 0.17 7.81
N ARG A 101 13.91 0.87 8.57
CA ARG A 101 13.70 2.27 8.95
C ARG A 101 13.71 3.18 7.72
N VAL A 102 14.66 2.96 6.81
CA VAL A 102 14.74 3.67 5.53
C VAL A 102 13.48 3.42 4.69
N LEU A 103 13.02 2.17 4.59
CA LEU A 103 11.79 1.87 3.85
C LEU A 103 10.55 2.48 4.50
N ALA A 104 10.50 2.57 5.83
CA ALA A 104 9.44 3.28 6.54
C ALA A 104 9.47 4.79 6.24
N ALA A 105 10.64 5.42 6.19
CA ALA A 105 10.77 6.82 5.80
C ALA A 105 10.33 7.07 4.35
N ILE A 106 10.67 6.19 3.41
CA ILE A 106 10.17 6.25 2.02
C ILE A 106 8.65 6.13 1.99
N THR A 107 8.11 5.15 2.69
CA THR A 107 6.65 4.96 2.77
C THR A 107 5.98 6.22 3.34
N LEU A 108 6.57 6.83 4.36
CA LEU A 108 6.02 7.99 5.03
C LEU A 108 6.01 9.25 4.13
N ASP A 109 7.07 9.51 3.34
CA ASP A 109 7.10 10.59 2.34
C ASP A 109 6.04 10.37 1.25
N GLN A 110 5.82 9.12 0.83
CA GLN A 110 4.79 8.77 -0.15
C GLN A 110 3.36 8.98 0.36
N LEU A 111 3.12 8.86 1.67
CA LEU A 111 1.79 9.14 2.23
C LEU A 111 1.44 10.63 2.25
N HIS A 112 2.38 11.51 1.89
CA HIS A 112 2.17 12.96 1.75
C HIS A 112 1.49 13.59 2.97
N SER A 113 1.90 13.16 4.16
CA SER A 113 1.37 13.64 5.44
C SER A 113 2.30 14.67 6.05
N ASP A 114 1.80 15.85 6.42
CA ASP A 114 2.57 16.88 7.13
C ASP A 114 3.23 16.34 8.40
N THR A 115 2.54 15.46 9.13
CA THR A 115 3.09 14.79 10.32
C THR A 115 4.21 13.82 9.96
N GLY A 116 4.10 13.17 8.80
CA GLY A 116 5.14 12.31 8.25
C GLY A 116 6.39 13.10 7.83
N ASP A 117 6.19 14.19 7.11
CA ASP A 117 7.27 15.09 6.66
C ASP A 117 8.04 15.68 7.85
N GLU A 118 7.33 16.10 8.91
CA GLU A 118 7.94 16.57 10.14
C GLU A 118 8.75 15.46 10.84
N ALA A 119 8.23 14.23 10.88
CA ALA A 119 8.95 13.12 11.49
C ALA A 119 10.23 12.76 10.71
N ILE A 120 10.20 12.82 9.38
CA ILE A 120 11.38 12.66 8.51
C ILE A 120 12.40 13.77 8.80
N PHE A 121 11.94 15.03 8.92
CA PHE A 121 12.80 16.16 9.28
C PHE A 121 13.46 15.97 10.66
N GLN A 122 12.71 15.52 11.67
CA GLN A 122 13.27 15.25 12.99
C GLN A 122 14.28 14.10 12.97
N ALA A 123 14.03 13.04 12.19
CA ALA A 123 15.00 11.97 11.99
C ALA A 123 16.27 12.47 11.29
N ALA A 124 16.15 13.34 10.27
CA ALA A 124 17.28 13.98 9.59
C ALA A 124 18.16 14.79 10.54
N LYS A 125 17.57 15.39 11.59
CA LYS A 125 18.26 16.20 12.58
C LYS A 125 18.90 15.37 13.70
N ASN A 126 18.10 14.48 14.31
CA ASN A 126 18.38 13.90 15.61
C ASN A 126 18.78 12.42 15.55
N CYS A 127 18.65 11.74 14.41
CA CYS A 127 18.99 10.31 14.34
C CYS A 127 20.50 10.08 14.55
N GLU A 128 20.83 9.15 15.44
CA GLU A 128 22.20 8.76 15.74
C GLU A 128 22.82 7.92 14.62
N ASN A 129 22.02 7.05 13.99
CA ASN A 129 22.46 6.23 12.87
C ASN A 129 22.78 7.13 11.66
N PRO A 130 24.05 7.18 11.19
CA PRO A 130 24.44 8.10 10.12
C PRO A 130 23.76 7.83 8.78
N THR A 131 23.52 6.57 8.44
CA THR A 131 22.85 6.17 7.20
C THR A 131 21.41 6.69 7.19
N MET A 132 20.65 6.42 8.25
CA MET A 132 19.28 6.89 8.39
C MET A 132 19.22 8.42 8.41
N LYS A 133 20.12 9.07 9.15
CA LYS A 133 20.20 10.53 9.22
C LYS A 133 20.41 11.16 7.84
N ASN A 134 21.42 10.68 7.11
CA ASN A 134 21.76 11.19 5.78
C ASN A 134 20.65 10.89 4.77
N PHE A 135 20.01 9.72 4.89
CA PHE A 135 18.86 9.38 4.05
C PHE A 135 17.69 10.34 4.27
N CYS A 136 17.29 10.58 5.52
CA CYS A 136 16.23 11.53 5.84
C CYS A 136 16.57 12.96 5.40
N ARG A 137 17.83 13.39 5.52
CA ARG A 137 18.30 14.68 4.96
C ARG A 137 18.17 14.76 3.44
N ALA A 138 18.36 13.65 2.73
CA ALA A 138 18.27 13.63 1.27
C ALA A 138 16.83 13.69 0.75
N ILE A 139 15.87 13.12 1.49
CA ILE A 139 14.47 13.05 1.05
C ILE A 139 13.60 14.19 1.60
N THR A 140 14.03 14.83 2.70
CA THR A 140 13.31 15.97 3.26
C THR A 140 13.43 17.18 2.32
N ARG A 141 12.35 17.95 2.18
CA ARG A 141 12.25 19.07 1.22
C ARG A 141 12.74 20.40 1.79
N VAL A 142 13.44 20.37 2.94
CA VAL A 142 13.93 21.57 3.63
C VAL A 142 15.37 21.90 3.21
N PRO A 143 15.74 23.18 3.09
CA PRO A 143 17.10 23.58 2.73
C PRO A 143 18.14 23.09 3.74
N GLU A 144 19.36 22.83 3.28
CA GLU A 144 20.46 22.37 4.14
C GLU A 144 20.78 23.32 5.31
N GLU A 145 20.51 24.61 5.12
CA GLU A 145 20.66 25.66 6.14
C GLU A 145 19.79 25.40 7.39
N SER A 146 18.65 24.71 7.23
CA SER A 146 17.78 24.32 8.34
C SER A 146 18.45 23.33 9.32
N PHE A 147 19.54 22.69 8.93
CA PHE A 147 20.30 21.76 9.78
C PHE A 147 21.55 22.40 10.44
N ALA A 148 21.95 23.61 10.03
CA ALA A 148 23.21 24.24 10.46
C ALA A 148 23.21 24.74 11.92
N ASN A 149 22.04 24.89 12.55
CA ASN A 149 21.91 25.45 13.90
C ASN A 149 22.19 24.47 15.06
N VAL A 150 22.66 23.24 14.80
CA VAL A 150 22.83 22.22 15.85
C VAL A 150 24.30 22.02 16.27
N SER A 151 25.27 22.56 15.53
CA SER A 151 26.70 22.40 15.83
C SER A 151 27.32 23.50 16.71
N GLN A 152 26.52 24.43 17.25
CA GLN A 152 27.01 25.60 18.00
C GLN A 152 26.74 25.56 19.52
N VAL A 153 26.17 24.48 20.06
CA VAL A 153 26.06 24.30 21.52
C VAL A 153 27.01 23.18 21.94
N LYS A 154 28.25 23.58 22.24
CA LYS A 154 29.22 22.80 23.01
C LYS A 154 28.91 22.90 24.49
#